data_AF-A0AAE0TU03-F1
#
_entry.id   AF-A0AAE0TU03-F1
#
_cell.length_a   1.000
_cell.length_b   1.000
_cell.length_c   1.000
_cell.angle_alpha   90.00
_cell.angle_beta   90.00
_cell.angle_gamma   90.00
#
_symmetry.space_group_name_H-M   'P 1'
#
loop_
_entity.id
_entity.type
_entity.pdbx_description
1 polymer ?
#
loop_
_entity_poly.entity_id
_entity_poly.type
_entity_poly.pdbx_seq_one_letter_code
_entity_poly.pdbx_strand_id
1 'polypeptide(L)'
;MPNWSGKFECGTCRKAFAAGYQARDDHCLSTGHEPPRNECERCPLYFVNKYWVNRHMAHANHWGYECQTCHQTFKTLGQCNYHERQHSDAYCGGCSQSFGSSHDFEQHLRSCGAIHPLPSCVFCNEEMSSAGSVCSHIESGSCRAAPHLNRDEVYRFVRLKDPDGVISKNMHQSKIYHCPNRKCRRPFRDLADVVNHLESEKCGFIKYHEIRKKLPDIVRGNKWISF
;
A
#
# COMPACT_ATOMS: atom_id res chain seq x y z
N MET A 1 -8.54 9.80 42.04
CA MET A 1 -9.06 9.48 40.69
C MET A 1 -9.86 10.68 40.21
N PRO A 2 -9.64 11.28 39.02
CA PRO A 2 -10.44 12.42 38.59
C PRO A 2 -11.87 11.96 38.29
N ASN A 3 -12.84 12.77 38.71
CA ASN A 3 -14.26 12.59 38.49
C ASN A 3 -14.60 13.01 37.05
N TRP A 4 -14.97 12.05 36.19
CA TRP A 4 -15.27 12.31 34.78
C TRP A 4 -16.75 12.62 34.61
N SER A 5 -17.18 13.79 35.08
CA SER A 5 -18.43 14.36 34.58
C SER A 5 -18.15 14.84 33.16
N GLY A 6 -18.76 14.23 32.14
CA GLY A 6 -18.65 14.66 30.73
C GLY A 6 -19.30 16.02 30.45
N LYS A 7 -19.09 17.01 31.33
CA LYS A 7 -19.70 18.34 31.35
C LYS A 7 -18.58 19.37 31.50
N PHE A 8 -18.70 20.48 30.79
CA PHE A 8 -17.77 21.59 30.93
C PHE A 8 -18.05 22.33 32.24
N GLU A 9 -17.02 22.73 32.96
CA GLU A 9 -17.18 23.46 34.22
C GLU A 9 -16.57 24.85 34.16
N CYS A 10 -17.13 25.79 34.91
CA CYS A 10 -16.51 27.11 35.09
C CYS A 10 -15.37 27.00 36.11
N GLY A 11 -14.19 27.51 35.77
CA GLY A 11 -13.01 27.47 36.64
C GLY A 11 -13.13 28.34 37.88
N THR A 12 -13.88 29.45 37.80
CA THR A 12 -14.08 30.39 38.92
C THR A 12 -15.13 29.90 39.92
N CYS A 13 -16.30 29.45 39.46
CA CYS A 13 -17.44 29.12 40.33
C CYS A 13 -17.85 27.64 40.34
N ARG A 14 -17.13 26.77 39.61
CA ARG A 14 -17.36 25.30 39.51
C ARG A 14 -18.76 24.88 39.07
N LYS A 15 -19.51 25.78 38.43
CA LYS A 15 -20.80 25.44 37.82
C LYS A 15 -20.55 24.53 36.62
N ALA A 16 -21.27 23.40 36.53
CA ALA A 16 -21.17 22.45 35.42
C ALA A 16 -22.27 22.69 34.38
N PHE A 17 -21.90 22.63 33.10
CA PHE A 17 -22.74 22.93 31.95
C PHE A 17 -22.92 21.64 31.13
N ALA A 18 -24.13 21.07 31.21
CA ALA A 18 -24.50 19.89 30.43
C ALA A 18 -24.71 20.20 28.93
N ALA A 19 -24.96 21.46 28.60
CA ALA A 19 -25.18 21.92 27.22
C ALA A 19 -23.88 22.07 26.41
N GLY A 20 -22.71 21.81 26.99
CA GLY A 20 -21.42 21.90 26.31
C GLY A 20 -20.61 23.15 26.67
N TYR A 21 -19.48 23.34 25.95
CA TYR A 21 -18.53 24.41 26.22
C TYR A 21 -19.09 25.80 25.90
N GLN A 22 -19.94 25.92 24.88
CA GLN A 22 -20.58 27.18 24.47
C GLN A 22 -21.38 27.80 25.62
N ALA A 23 -22.22 27.00 26.29
CA ALA A 23 -23.00 27.48 27.44
C ALA A 23 -22.12 27.89 28.63
N ARG A 24 -20.95 27.26 28.80
CA ARG A 24 -19.96 27.68 29.80
C ARG A 24 -19.31 28.99 29.40
N ASP A 25 -18.96 29.16 28.12
CA ASP A 25 -18.32 30.39 27.62
C ASP A 25 -19.25 31.59 27.71
N ASP A 26 -20.53 31.44 27.37
CA ASP A 26 -21.54 32.50 27.54
C ASP A 26 -21.69 32.90 29.02
N HIS A 27 -21.65 31.92 29.93
CA HIS A 27 -21.62 32.19 31.37
C HIS A 27 -20.35 32.96 31.76
N CYS A 28 -19.18 32.52 31.29
CA CYS A 28 -17.90 33.16 31.58
C CYS A 28 -17.88 34.62 31.08
N LEU A 29 -18.35 34.86 29.86
CA LEU A 29 -18.45 36.19 29.25
C LEU A 29 -19.40 37.12 30.02
N SER A 30 -20.56 36.60 30.44
CA SER A 30 -21.57 37.40 31.16
C SER A 30 -21.20 37.71 32.61
N THR A 31 -20.45 36.83 33.27
CA THR A 31 -20.09 36.96 34.70
C THR A 31 -18.68 37.47 34.93
N GLY A 32 -17.86 37.57 33.88
CA GLY A 32 -16.42 37.83 33.99
C GLY A 32 -15.65 36.67 34.61
N HIS A 33 -16.23 35.46 34.62
CA HIS A 33 -15.55 34.25 35.10
C HIS A 33 -14.65 33.66 34.01
N GLU A 34 -13.73 32.78 34.42
CA GLU A 34 -12.81 32.10 33.50
C GLU A 34 -13.00 30.58 33.50
N PRO A 35 -12.68 29.90 32.39
CA PRO A 35 -12.56 28.45 32.37
C PRO A 35 -11.46 27.90 33.28
N PRO A 36 -11.50 26.58 33.54
CA PRO A 36 -10.38 25.87 34.14
C PRO A 36 -9.09 26.14 33.37
N ARG A 37 -8.02 26.43 34.12
CA ARG A 37 -6.68 26.53 33.52
C ARG A 37 -6.27 25.18 32.98
N ASN A 38 -5.63 25.20 31.80
CA ASN A 38 -5.14 24.00 31.12
C ASN A 38 -6.27 23.01 30.76
N GLU A 39 -7.41 23.52 30.29
CA GLU A 39 -8.44 22.69 29.67
C GLU A 39 -8.08 22.28 28.23
N CYS A 40 -8.67 21.18 27.77
CA CYS A 40 -8.71 20.77 26.39
C CYS A 40 -9.79 21.57 25.66
N GLU A 41 -9.49 21.99 24.43
CA GLU A 41 -10.40 22.80 23.62
C GLU A 41 -11.62 22.02 23.11
N ARG A 42 -11.55 20.69 23.08
CA ARG A 42 -12.57 19.82 22.45
C ARG A 42 -13.28 18.88 23.42
N CYS A 43 -12.81 18.78 24.65
CA CYS A 43 -13.41 17.95 25.68
C CYS A 43 -13.31 18.63 27.05
N PRO A 44 -14.15 18.25 28.04
CA PRO A 44 -14.21 18.94 29.33
C PRO A 44 -13.01 18.67 30.25
N LEU A 45 -11.93 18.11 29.72
CA LEU A 45 -10.77 17.69 30.52
C LEU A 45 -9.81 18.83 30.70
N TYR A 46 -9.34 18.98 31.92
CA TYR A 46 -8.26 19.89 32.24
C TYR A 46 -7.18 19.17 33.03
N PHE A 47 -5.96 19.68 32.92
CA PHE A 47 -4.77 19.00 33.40
C PHE A 47 -3.95 19.90 34.32
N VAL A 48 -3.05 19.28 35.08
CA VAL A 48 -2.19 20.00 36.04
C VAL A 48 -1.32 21.06 35.35
N ASN A 49 -0.93 20.84 34.09
CA ASN A 49 -0.09 21.76 33.34
C ASN A 49 -0.32 21.64 31.82
N LYS A 50 0.21 22.61 31.06
CA LYS A 50 0.16 22.65 29.59
C LYS A 50 0.80 21.43 28.91
N TYR A 51 1.81 20.81 29.54
CA TYR A 51 2.45 19.62 28.97
C TYR A 51 1.46 18.45 28.85
N TRP A 52 0.68 18.20 29.91
CA TRP A 52 -0.33 17.15 29.89
C TRP A 52 -1.50 17.45 28.95
N VAL A 53 -1.89 18.73 28.80
CA VAL A 53 -2.86 19.16 27.78
C VAL A 53 -2.35 18.79 26.39
N ASN A 54 -1.13 19.20 26.05
CA ASN A 54 -0.56 18.94 24.72
C ASN A 54 -0.49 17.44 24.41
N ARG A 55 -0.11 16.63 25.41
CA ARG A 55 -0.08 15.17 25.26
C ARG A 55 -1.47 14.58 25.06
N HIS A 56 -2.47 15.06 25.80
CA HIS A 56 -3.86 14.65 25.60
C HIS A 56 -4.37 15.04 24.20
N MET A 57 -4.14 16.29 23.78
CA MET A 57 -4.56 16.78 22.46
C MET A 57 -3.98 15.94 21.33
N ALA A 58 -2.72 15.52 21.44
CA ALA A 58 -2.09 14.64 20.47
C ALA A 58 -2.66 13.21 20.47
N HIS A 59 -2.93 12.63 21.64
CA HIS A 59 -3.51 11.28 21.72
C HIS A 59 -4.99 11.21 21.32
N ALA A 60 -5.77 12.24 21.66
CA ALA A 60 -7.20 12.29 21.39
C ALA A 60 -7.52 12.90 20.02
N ASN A 61 -6.51 13.29 19.25
CA ASN A 61 -6.66 14.02 17.99
C ASN A 61 -7.56 15.27 18.13
N HIS A 62 -7.34 16.07 19.17
CA HIS A 62 -8.15 17.26 19.45
C HIS A 62 -7.56 18.56 18.89
N TRP A 63 -6.46 18.51 18.14
CA TRP A 63 -5.90 19.71 17.54
C TRP A 63 -6.74 20.23 16.34
N GLY A 64 -6.59 21.51 16.00
CA GLY A 64 -7.43 22.17 15.00
C GLY A 64 -7.07 21.90 13.54
N TYR A 65 -5.84 21.49 13.23
CA TYR A 65 -5.42 21.22 11.84
C TYR A 65 -5.46 19.73 11.56
N GLU A 66 -6.40 19.29 10.74
CA GLU A 66 -6.62 17.88 10.42
C GLU A 66 -6.04 17.52 9.05
N CYS A 67 -5.24 16.45 9.02
CA CYS A 67 -4.75 15.86 7.78
C CYS A 67 -5.91 15.25 7.00
N GLN A 68 -6.07 15.66 5.74
CA GLN A 68 -7.16 15.18 4.89
C GLN A 68 -7.02 13.70 4.49
N THR A 69 -5.82 13.13 4.67
CA THR A 69 -5.50 11.77 4.25
C THR A 69 -5.66 10.73 5.36
N CYS A 70 -5.27 11.06 6.60
CA CYS A 70 -5.32 10.11 7.71
C CYS A 70 -6.10 10.59 8.94
N HIS A 71 -6.72 11.78 8.87
CA HIS A 71 -7.50 12.40 9.95
C HIS A 71 -6.72 12.67 11.24
N GLN A 72 -5.38 12.54 11.21
CA GLN A 72 -4.53 12.94 12.32
C GLN A 72 -4.53 14.45 12.46
N THR A 73 -4.56 14.95 13.70
CA THR A 73 -4.61 16.40 13.95
C THR A 73 -3.29 16.95 14.50
N PHE A 74 -2.97 18.18 14.12
CA PHE A 74 -1.71 18.87 14.41
C PHE A 74 -1.95 20.24 15.03
N LYS A 75 -1.01 20.68 15.88
CA LYS A 75 -1.10 21.96 16.58
C LYS A 75 -0.98 23.16 15.63
N THR A 76 -0.23 23.02 14.54
CA THR A 76 0.00 24.11 13.57
C THR A 76 -0.21 23.62 12.14
N LEU A 77 -0.62 24.54 11.27
CA LEU A 77 -0.74 24.27 9.82
C LEU A 77 0.59 23.80 9.21
N GLY A 78 1.73 24.35 9.66
CA GLY A 78 3.04 23.92 9.18
C GLY A 78 3.37 22.45 9.51
N GLN A 79 2.96 21.98 10.70
CA GLN A 79 3.10 20.56 11.07
C GLN A 79 2.18 19.67 10.23
N CYS A 80 0.94 20.11 10.01
CA CYS A 80 -0.02 19.40 9.16
C CYS A 80 0.49 19.29 7.72
N ASN A 81 0.91 20.40 7.11
CA ASN A 81 1.46 20.43 5.75
C ASN A 81 2.74 19.58 5.62
N TYR A 82 3.60 19.59 6.64
CA TYR A 82 4.80 18.73 6.64
C TYR A 82 4.42 17.25 6.67
N HIS A 83 3.46 16.87 7.52
CA HIS A 83 2.94 15.52 7.59
C HIS A 83 2.24 15.10 6.29
N GLU A 84 1.45 15.98 5.67
CA GLU A 84 0.81 15.73 4.38
C GLU A 84 1.82 15.49 3.25
N ARG A 85 2.98 16.15 3.28
CA ARG A 85 4.08 15.82 2.37
C ARG A 85 4.67 14.43 2.61
N GLN A 86 4.63 13.91 3.84
CA GLN A 86 5.04 12.52 4.08
C GLN A 86 4.03 11.53 3.49
N HIS A 87 2.77 11.94 3.29
CA HIS A 87 1.81 11.11 2.57
C HIS A 87 2.13 10.98 1.08
N SER A 88 2.63 12.03 0.41
CA SER A 88 3.00 11.91 -1.02
C SER A 88 4.15 10.93 -1.25
N ASP A 89 5.04 10.81 -0.26
CA ASP A 89 6.29 10.06 -0.43
C ASP A 89 6.26 8.67 0.24
N ALA A 90 5.31 8.42 1.14
CA ALA A 90 5.29 7.19 1.94
C ALA A 90 3.91 6.73 2.44
N TYR A 91 2.79 7.10 1.79
CA TYR A 91 1.46 6.64 2.20
C TYR A 91 0.70 5.88 1.11
N CYS A 92 0.15 4.74 1.51
CA CYS A 92 -0.68 3.91 0.65
C CYS A 92 -2.16 4.19 0.91
N GLY A 93 -2.82 4.89 -0.02
CA GLY A 93 -4.26 5.15 0.07
C GLY A 93 -5.15 3.91 0.01
N GLY A 94 -4.67 2.80 -0.56
CA GLY A 94 -5.46 1.56 -0.67
C GLY A 94 -5.60 0.80 0.65
N CYS A 95 -4.60 0.86 1.53
CA CYS A 95 -4.61 0.16 2.82
C CYS A 95 -4.43 1.09 4.03
N SER A 96 -4.38 2.40 3.80
CA SER A 96 -4.19 3.44 4.83
C SER A 96 -2.92 3.28 5.68
N GLN A 97 -1.86 2.67 5.13
CA GLN A 97 -0.57 2.50 5.80
C GLN A 97 0.41 3.61 5.43
N SER A 98 1.15 4.10 6.42
CA SER A 98 2.25 5.06 6.26
C SER A 98 3.60 4.39 6.56
N PHE A 99 4.63 4.70 5.78
CA PHE A 99 5.95 4.10 5.88
C PHE A 99 6.98 5.16 6.28
N GLY A 100 7.99 4.77 7.07
CA GLY A 100 9.07 5.68 7.49
C GLY A 100 10.21 5.81 6.47
N SER A 101 10.18 5.01 5.41
CA SER A 101 11.22 4.89 4.41
C SER A 101 10.58 4.75 3.03
N SER A 102 11.13 5.45 2.04
CA SER A 102 10.74 5.33 0.64
C SER A 102 10.92 3.90 0.11
N HIS A 103 11.91 3.16 0.61
CA HIS A 103 12.16 1.78 0.19
C HIS A 103 11.06 0.83 0.66
N ASP A 104 10.62 0.99 1.91
CA ASP A 104 9.57 0.16 2.51
C ASP A 104 8.21 0.47 1.86
N PHE A 105 7.97 1.74 1.53
CA PHE A 105 6.79 2.14 0.77
C PHE A 105 6.74 1.54 -0.63
N GLU A 106 7.84 1.62 -1.38
CA GLU A 106 7.92 0.99 -2.72
C GLU A 106 7.75 -0.52 -2.67
N GLN A 107 8.33 -1.19 -1.67
CA GLN A 107 8.15 -2.63 -1.49
C GLN A 107 6.69 -2.96 -1.16
N HIS A 108 6.06 -2.16 -0.29
CA HIS A 108 4.66 -2.32 0.07
C HIS A 108 3.74 -2.13 -1.14
N LEU A 109 3.95 -1.12 -1.98
CA LEU A 109 3.13 -0.92 -3.18
C LEU A 109 3.18 -2.13 -4.12
N ARG A 110 4.30 -2.87 -4.20
CA ARG A 110 4.43 -4.07 -5.03
C ARG A 110 3.57 -5.24 -4.55
N SER A 111 3.26 -5.30 -3.25
CA SER A 111 2.49 -6.39 -2.63
C SER A 111 1.08 -5.98 -2.16
N CYS A 112 0.75 -4.68 -2.22
CA CYS A 112 -0.53 -4.16 -1.75
C CYS A 112 -1.68 -4.54 -2.68
N GLY A 113 -2.42 -5.59 -2.31
CA GLY A 113 -3.59 -6.09 -3.04
C GLY A 113 -4.74 -5.07 -3.18
N ALA A 114 -4.75 -4.00 -2.38
CA ALA A 114 -5.76 -2.94 -2.45
C ALA A 114 -5.53 -1.93 -3.59
N ILE A 115 -4.29 -1.82 -4.12
CA ILE A 115 -3.94 -0.94 -5.25
C ILE A 115 -3.64 -1.75 -6.51
N HIS A 116 -3.08 -2.95 -6.32
CA HIS A 116 -2.64 -3.82 -7.40
C HIS A 116 -3.30 -5.19 -7.21
N PRO A 117 -4.35 -5.54 -7.97
CA PRO A 117 -4.98 -6.85 -7.84
C PRO A 117 -3.94 -7.94 -8.04
N LEU A 118 -3.94 -8.95 -7.18
CA LEU A 118 -2.97 -10.04 -7.25
C LEU A 118 -3.09 -10.74 -8.61
N PRO A 119 -1.97 -11.16 -9.23
CA PRO A 119 -2.04 -11.97 -10.44
C PRO A 119 -2.80 -13.27 -10.16
N SER A 120 -3.84 -13.54 -10.95
CA SER A 120 -4.67 -14.74 -10.82
C SER A 120 -4.45 -15.71 -12.00
N CYS A 121 -4.64 -17.00 -11.74
CA CYS A 121 -4.62 -18.02 -12.78
C CYS A 121 -5.84 -17.87 -13.71
N VAL A 122 -5.62 -17.79 -15.02
CA VAL A 122 -6.71 -17.60 -16.00
C VAL A 122 -7.68 -18.78 -16.12
N PHE A 123 -7.32 -19.94 -15.57
CA PHE A 123 -8.11 -21.17 -15.65
C PHE A 123 -8.92 -21.46 -14.38
N CYS A 124 -8.31 -21.30 -13.19
CA CYS A 124 -8.98 -21.56 -11.91
C CYS A 124 -9.33 -20.28 -11.12
N ASN A 125 -8.90 -19.12 -11.61
CA ASN A 125 -9.06 -17.81 -10.97
C ASN A 125 -8.49 -17.72 -9.54
N GLU A 126 -7.57 -18.61 -9.18
CA GLU A 126 -6.86 -18.58 -7.91
C GLU A 126 -5.90 -17.39 -7.89
N GLU A 127 -6.02 -16.53 -6.87
CA GLU A 127 -5.13 -15.38 -6.66
C GLU A 127 -3.78 -15.85 -6.12
N MET A 128 -2.70 -15.33 -6.69
CA MET A 128 -1.34 -15.74 -6.34
C MET A 128 -0.47 -14.54 -6.01
N SER A 129 0.56 -14.75 -5.18
CA SER A 129 1.43 -13.68 -4.67
C SER A 129 2.35 -13.05 -5.72
N SER A 130 2.56 -13.68 -6.88
CA SER A 130 3.42 -13.18 -7.96
C SER A 130 3.10 -13.81 -9.31
N ALA A 131 3.58 -13.21 -10.41
CA ALA A 131 3.42 -13.83 -11.74
C ALA A 131 4.23 -15.13 -11.87
N GLY A 132 5.39 -15.23 -11.19
CA GLY A 132 6.18 -16.46 -11.12
C GLY A 132 5.42 -17.61 -10.47
N SER A 133 4.61 -17.32 -9.45
CA SER A 133 3.73 -18.30 -8.82
C SER A 133 2.67 -18.82 -9.81
N VAL A 134 2.08 -17.95 -10.63
CA VAL A 134 1.13 -18.35 -11.69
C VAL A 134 1.81 -19.25 -12.74
N CYS A 135 3.02 -18.92 -13.17
CA CYS A 135 3.79 -19.77 -14.09
C CYS A 135 4.06 -21.16 -13.50
N SER A 136 4.52 -21.22 -12.25
CA SER A 136 4.80 -22.51 -11.58
C SER A 136 3.54 -23.35 -11.39
N HIS A 137 2.42 -22.73 -11.02
CA HIS A 137 1.11 -23.38 -10.90
C HIS A 137 0.67 -24.07 -12.21
N ILE A 138 0.90 -23.41 -13.36
CA ILE A 138 0.58 -23.95 -14.69
C ILE A 138 1.62 -24.99 -15.13
N GLU A 139 2.92 -24.71 -15.04
CA GLU A 139 3.98 -25.61 -15.54
C GLU A 139 4.04 -26.94 -14.78
N SER A 140 3.71 -26.93 -13.48
CA SER A 140 3.68 -28.13 -12.63
C SER A 140 2.41 -28.97 -12.79
N GLY A 141 1.40 -28.49 -13.51
CA GLY A 141 0.09 -29.17 -13.59
C GLY A 141 -0.73 -29.09 -12.30
N SER A 142 -0.41 -28.15 -11.40
CA SER A 142 -1.11 -27.97 -10.12
C SER A 142 -2.50 -27.35 -10.28
N CYS A 143 -2.86 -26.87 -11.47
CA CYS A 143 -4.15 -26.27 -11.76
C CYS A 143 -5.27 -27.31 -11.80
N ARG A 144 -6.18 -27.26 -10.82
CA ARG A 144 -7.35 -28.15 -10.76
C ARG A 144 -8.32 -27.96 -11.94
N ALA A 145 -8.39 -26.75 -12.48
CA ALA A 145 -9.24 -26.43 -13.64
C ALA A 145 -8.57 -26.77 -14.99
N ALA A 146 -7.25 -26.98 -15.01
CA ALA A 146 -6.49 -27.37 -16.19
C ALA A 146 -5.41 -28.41 -15.84
N PRO A 147 -5.80 -29.61 -15.36
CA PRO A 147 -4.83 -30.62 -14.87
C PRO A 147 -4.00 -31.24 -15.99
N HIS A 148 -4.46 -31.12 -17.23
CA HIS A 148 -3.75 -31.54 -18.43
C HIS A 148 -2.70 -30.51 -18.88
N LEU A 149 -2.76 -29.28 -18.37
CA LEU A 149 -1.81 -28.25 -18.75
C LEU A 149 -0.59 -28.36 -17.84
N ASN A 150 0.53 -28.78 -18.42
CA ASN A 150 1.82 -28.87 -17.75
C ASN A 150 2.91 -28.42 -18.73
N ARG A 151 4.14 -28.35 -18.25
CA ARG A 151 5.30 -27.92 -19.04
C ARG A 151 5.38 -28.59 -20.43
N ASP A 152 5.18 -29.90 -20.51
CA ASP A 152 5.30 -30.65 -21.77
C ASP A 152 4.14 -30.38 -22.73
N GLU A 153 2.92 -30.23 -22.22
CA GLU A 153 1.75 -29.89 -23.02
C GLU A 153 1.78 -28.44 -23.52
N VAL A 154 2.25 -27.51 -22.69
CA VAL A 154 2.51 -26.12 -23.10
C VAL A 154 3.55 -26.09 -24.23
N TYR A 155 4.64 -26.84 -24.11
CA TYR A 155 5.65 -26.94 -25.17
C TYR A 155 5.11 -27.58 -26.45
N ARG A 156 4.29 -28.61 -26.34
CA ARG A 156 3.64 -29.26 -27.49
C ARG A 156 2.73 -28.28 -28.21
N PHE A 157 1.94 -27.51 -27.48
CA PHE A 157 1.07 -26.48 -28.04
C PHE A 157 1.86 -25.38 -28.77
N VAL A 158 2.96 -24.90 -28.17
CA VAL A 158 3.85 -23.91 -28.80
C VAL A 158 4.44 -24.45 -30.10
N ARG A 159 4.91 -25.72 -30.13
CA ARG A 159 5.42 -26.35 -31.36
C ARG A 159 4.34 -26.53 -32.43
N LEU A 160 3.13 -26.91 -32.03
CA LEU A 160 1.98 -27.00 -32.94
C LEU A 160 1.61 -25.66 -33.58
N LYS A 161 1.85 -24.55 -32.87
CA LYS A 161 1.56 -23.19 -33.32
C LYS A 161 2.75 -22.47 -33.97
N ASP A 162 3.94 -23.08 -33.95
CA ASP A 162 5.18 -22.59 -34.57
C ASP A 162 5.78 -23.64 -35.53
N PRO A 163 5.11 -23.91 -36.66
CA PRO A 163 5.53 -24.96 -37.61
C PRO A 163 6.90 -24.67 -38.27
N ASP A 164 7.27 -23.40 -38.43
CA ASP A 164 8.56 -22.97 -39.02
C ASP A 164 9.73 -23.02 -38.03
N GLY A 165 9.42 -23.26 -36.75
CA GLY A 165 10.37 -23.39 -35.68
C GLY A 165 11.05 -22.08 -35.30
N VAL A 166 10.49 -20.92 -35.66
CA VAL A 166 11.12 -19.61 -35.41
C VAL A 166 11.25 -19.35 -33.90
N ILE A 167 10.28 -19.83 -33.13
CA ILE A 167 10.22 -19.69 -31.67
C ILE A 167 10.80 -20.93 -30.99
N SER A 168 10.48 -22.12 -31.50
CA SER A 168 10.77 -23.40 -30.87
C SER A 168 12.18 -23.95 -31.14
N LYS A 169 12.91 -23.49 -32.18
CA LYS A 169 14.31 -23.87 -32.44
C LYS A 169 15.27 -23.48 -31.30
N ASN A 170 14.95 -22.42 -30.55
CA ASN A 170 15.75 -21.96 -29.41
C ASN A 170 15.30 -22.56 -28.06
N MET A 171 14.24 -23.35 -28.05
CA MET A 171 13.67 -23.93 -26.83
C MET A 171 14.26 -25.30 -26.49
N HIS A 172 14.82 -26.00 -27.48
CA HIS A 172 15.40 -27.33 -27.32
C HIS A 172 16.87 -27.39 -27.73
N GLN A 173 17.73 -27.02 -26.78
CA GLN A 173 19.00 -27.69 -26.51
C GLN A 173 19.36 -27.40 -25.05
N SER A 174 18.83 -28.21 -24.14
CA SER A 174 19.16 -28.28 -22.70
C SER A 174 18.92 -27.03 -21.80
N LYS A 175 17.80 -27.09 -21.06
CA LYS A 175 17.60 -26.73 -19.63
C LYS A 175 17.83 -25.28 -19.16
N ILE A 176 18.01 -24.31 -20.04
CA ILE A 176 18.36 -22.95 -19.62
C ILE A 176 17.63 -21.86 -20.43
N TYR A 177 16.67 -21.18 -19.81
CA TYR A 177 16.17 -19.87 -20.24
C TYR A 177 17.21 -18.79 -19.93
N HIS A 178 17.39 -17.82 -20.83
CA HIS A 178 18.31 -16.71 -20.60
C HIS A 178 17.58 -15.40 -20.35
N CYS A 179 18.12 -14.56 -19.46
CA CYS A 179 17.65 -13.19 -19.31
C CYS A 179 17.68 -12.47 -20.67
N PRO A 180 16.57 -11.85 -21.12
CA PRO A 180 16.52 -11.13 -22.40
C PRO A 180 17.45 -9.91 -22.45
N ASN A 181 17.89 -9.39 -21.30
CA ASN A 181 18.90 -8.35 -21.23
C ASN A 181 20.25 -8.90 -21.73
N ARG A 182 20.72 -8.41 -22.88
CA ARG A 182 22.01 -8.79 -23.47
C ARG A 182 23.22 -8.52 -22.56
N LYS A 183 23.11 -7.59 -21.59
CA LYS A 183 24.15 -7.31 -20.59
C LYS A 183 24.14 -8.28 -19.41
N CYS A 184 23.01 -8.96 -19.15
CA CYS A 184 22.86 -9.89 -18.03
C CYS A 184 23.00 -11.35 -18.47
N ARG A 185 22.25 -11.77 -19.51
CA ARG A 185 22.22 -13.13 -20.09
C ARG A 185 22.20 -14.30 -19.08
N ARG A 186 21.74 -14.06 -17.85
CA ARG A 186 21.79 -15.06 -16.77
C ARG A 186 20.96 -16.29 -17.15
N PRO A 187 21.48 -17.50 -16.93
CA PRO A 187 20.77 -18.76 -17.20
C PRO A 187 19.77 -19.14 -16.07
N PHE A 188 18.60 -19.68 -16.42
CA PHE A 188 17.49 -20.09 -15.53
C PHE A 188 16.84 -21.40 -15.97
N ARG A 189 16.32 -22.24 -15.06
CA ARG A 189 15.83 -23.58 -15.42
C ARG A 189 14.32 -23.66 -15.67
N ASP A 190 13.56 -22.69 -15.20
CA ASP A 190 12.12 -22.55 -15.40
C ASP A 190 11.74 -21.09 -15.73
N LEU A 191 10.51 -20.88 -16.21
CA LEU A 191 10.04 -19.56 -16.59
C LEU A 191 9.77 -18.69 -15.34
N ALA A 192 9.41 -19.32 -14.22
CA ALA A 192 9.17 -18.64 -12.94
C ALA A 192 10.45 -17.93 -12.44
N ASP A 193 11.61 -18.57 -12.54
CA ASP A 193 12.92 -18.03 -12.20
C ASP A 193 13.28 -16.81 -13.06
N VAL A 194 12.95 -16.85 -14.35
CA VAL A 194 13.14 -15.72 -15.27
C VAL A 194 12.24 -14.56 -14.88
N VAL A 195 10.96 -14.83 -14.61
CA VAL A 195 9.98 -13.82 -14.19
C VAL A 195 10.40 -13.19 -12.86
N ASN A 196 10.76 -13.99 -11.85
CA ASN A 196 11.26 -13.51 -10.56
C ASN A 196 12.54 -12.65 -10.72
N HIS A 197 13.42 -13.03 -11.64
CA HIS A 197 14.61 -12.25 -11.96
C HIS A 197 14.29 -10.89 -12.59
N LEU A 198 13.27 -10.82 -13.45
CA LEU A 198 12.80 -9.58 -14.06
C LEU A 198 12.01 -8.71 -13.07
N GLU A 199 11.13 -9.32 -12.27
CA GLU A 199 10.31 -8.64 -11.24
C GLU A 199 11.18 -8.04 -10.12
N SER A 200 12.28 -8.69 -9.78
CA SER A 200 13.23 -8.17 -8.79
C SER A 200 14.07 -6.99 -9.31
N GLU A 201 13.89 -6.57 -10.56
CA GLU A 201 14.62 -5.49 -11.24
C GLU A 201 16.16 -5.65 -11.21
N LYS A 202 16.67 -6.83 -10.81
CA LYS A 202 18.10 -7.10 -10.55
C LYS A 202 18.98 -6.96 -11.79
N CYS A 203 18.41 -7.09 -12.99
CA CYS A 203 19.13 -6.88 -14.25
C CYS A 203 18.83 -5.52 -14.92
N GLY A 204 17.95 -4.69 -14.34
CA GLY A 204 17.58 -3.39 -14.91
C GLY A 204 16.95 -3.45 -16.31
N PHE A 205 16.42 -4.61 -16.73
CA PHE A 205 15.91 -4.80 -18.08
C PHE A 205 14.60 -4.06 -18.34
N ILE A 206 13.63 -4.20 -17.44
CA ILE A 206 12.32 -3.55 -17.52
C ILE A 206 11.88 -3.21 -16.09
N LYS A 207 11.37 -1.99 -15.85
CA LYS A 207 10.78 -1.60 -14.55
C LYS A 207 9.48 -2.36 -14.31
N TYR A 208 9.20 -2.77 -13.07
CA TYR A 208 8.05 -3.60 -12.68
C TYR A 208 6.69 -3.12 -13.27
N HIS A 209 6.47 -1.81 -13.30
CA HIS A 209 5.26 -1.20 -13.87
C HIS A 209 5.09 -1.39 -15.39
N GLU A 210 6.19 -1.50 -16.15
CA GLU A 210 6.18 -1.75 -17.59
C GLU A 210 5.90 -3.24 -17.92
N ILE A 211 6.29 -4.16 -17.02
CA ILE A 211 6.06 -5.60 -17.19
C ILE A 211 4.56 -5.92 -17.13
N ARG A 212 3.78 -5.32 -16.21
CA ARG A 212 2.33 -5.56 -16.09
C ARG A 212 1.52 -5.01 -17.27
N LYS A 213 1.93 -3.88 -17.84
CA LYS A 213 1.27 -3.31 -19.03
C LYS A 213 1.52 -4.14 -20.27
N LYS A 214 2.73 -4.72 -20.39
CA LYS A 214 3.14 -5.49 -21.58
C LYS A 214 2.88 -6.98 -21.45
N LEU A 215 2.70 -7.54 -20.25
CA LEU A 215 2.42 -8.98 -20.05
C LEU A 215 1.20 -9.48 -20.85
N PRO A 216 0.07 -8.76 -20.90
CA PRO A 216 -1.05 -9.15 -21.77
C PRO A 216 -0.69 -9.12 -23.26
N ASP A 217 0.11 -8.15 -23.70
CA ASP A 217 0.53 -7.99 -25.10
C ASP A 217 1.65 -8.97 -25.51
N ILE A 218 2.53 -9.34 -24.58
CA ILE A 218 3.58 -10.37 -24.73
C ILE A 218 2.94 -11.75 -24.86
N VAL A 219 1.75 -11.94 -24.25
CA VAL A 219 0.99 -13.20 -24.26
C VAL A 219 -0.08 -13.22 -25.36
N ARG A 220 -0.53 -12.07 -25.90
CA ARG A 220 -1.62 -12.00 -26.91
C ARG A 220 -1.28 -11.32 -28.25
N GLY A 221 -0.14 -10.65 -28.42
CA GLY A 221 0.12 -9.75 -29.56
C GLY A 221 1.23 -10.21 -30.51
N ASN A 222 0.87 -10.39 -31.78
CA ASN A 222 1.68 -10.82 -32.94
C ASN A 222 2.88 -9.92 -33.34
N LYS A 223 3.54 -9.19 -32.43
CA LYS A 223 4.73 -8.38 -32.73
C LYS A 223 5.73 -8.39 -31.57
N TRP A 224 6.64 -9.36 -31.61
CA TRP A 224 7.86 -9.28 -30.82
C TRP A 224 8.76 -8.17 -31.38
N ILE A 225 9.35 -7.40 -30.47
CA ILE A 225 10.13 -6.18 -30.68
C ILE A 225 11.22 -6.41 -31.76
N SER A 226 11.12 -5.65 -32.86
CA SER A 226 12.25 -5.22 -33.69
C SER A 226 12.91 -4.04 -32.95
N PHE A 227 14.23 -3.92 -32.78
CA PHE A 227 15.42 -4.35 -33.52
C PHE A 227 16.48 -4.95 -32.58
#